data_AF-A0A8J2JN30-F1
#
_entry.id   AF-A0A8J2JN30-F1
#
_cell.length_a   1.000
_cell.length_b   1.000
_cell.length_c   1.000
_cell.angle_alpha   90.00
_cell.angle_beta   90.00
_cell.angle_gamma   90.00
#
_symmetry.space_group_name_H-M   'P 1'
#
loop_
_entity.id
_entity.type
_entity.pdbx_description
1 polymer ?
#
loop_
_entity_poly.entity_id
_entity_poly.type
_entity_poly.pdbx_seq_one_letter_code
_entity_poly.pdbx_strand_id
1 'polypeptide(L)' 'SLLSKKSGIKSLTYLRIHYAIKTFLAERRSLEFIWRQFWDETGRTDVFSHVMPYDSYDTASTCGPDHQIC' A
#
# COMPACT_ATOMS: atom_id res chain seq x y z
N SER A 1 -7.45 -8.33 -3.57
CA SER A 1 -7.27 -8.72 -2.15
C SER A 1 -7.98 -10.02 -1.79
N LEU A 2 -9.26 -10.23 -2.17
CA LEU A 2 -10.00 -11.47 -1.84
C LEU A 2 -9.32 -12.76 -2.34
N LEU A 3 -8.89 -12.78 -3.60
CA LEU A 3 -8.19 -13.94 -4.18
C LEU A 3 -6.87 -14.19 -3.42
N SER A 4 -6.07 -13.15 -3.24
CA SER A 4 -4.80 -13.21 -2.51
C SER A 4 -4.98 -13.82 -1.11
N LYS A 5 -6.00 -13.38 -0.37
CA LYS A 5 -6.33 -13.94 0.95
C LYS A 5 -6.66 -15.43 0.87
N LYS A 6 -7.50 -15.83 -0.09
CA LYS A 6 -7.87 -17.24 -0.32
C LYS A 6 -6.69 -18.10 -0.76
N SER A 7 -5.71 -17.52 -1.45
CA SER A 7 -4.45 -18.16 -1.85
C SER A 7 -3.41 -18.23 -0.73
N GLY A 8 -3.72 -17.76 0.48
CA GLY A 8 -2.81 -17.81 1.63
C GLY A 8 -1.82 -16.64 1.71
N ILE A 9 -1.95 -15.61 0.86
CA ILE A 9 -1.12 -14.41 0.92
C ILE A 9 -1.48 -13.61 2.18
N LYS A 10 -0.46 -13.28 2.99
CA LYS A 10 -0.61 -12.61 4.29
C LYS A 10 -0.54 -11.08 4.18
N SER A 11 0.20 -10.57 3.22
CA SER A 11 0.41 -9.13 3.01
C SER A 11 0.47 -8.78 1.52
N LEU A 12 0.09 -7.54 1.20
CA LEU A 12 0.13 -6.98 -0.15
C LEU A 12 0.90 -5.66 -0.15
N THR A 13 1.64 -5.40 -1.22
CA THR A 13 2.30 -4.11 -1.44
C THR A 13 1.82 -3.51 -2.74
N TYR A 14 1.41 -2.24 -2.69
CA TYR A 14 0.95 -1.45 -3.80
C TYR A 14 1.91 -0.31 -4.07
N LEU A 15 2.14 -0.03 -5.35
CA LEU A 15 2.99 1.08 -5.78
C LEU A 15 2.23 2.12 -6.57
N ARG A 16 1.50 1.69 -7.60
CA ARG A 16 0.80 2.60 -8.51
C ARG A 16 -0.60 2.88 -7.98
N ILE A 17 -0.71 3.99 -7.25
CA ILE A 17 -1.98 4.61 -6.87
C ILE A 17 -1.90 6.11 -7.18
N HIS A 18 -3.04 6.79 -7.22
CA HIS A 18 -3.09 8.21 -7.53
C HIS A 18 -2.26 9.04 -6.52
N TYR A 19 -1.45 9.98 -7.01
CA TYR A 19 -0.52 10.77 -6.18
C TYR A 19 -1.23 11.47 -5.02
N ALA A 20 -2.39 12.07 -5.26
CA ALA A 20 -3.17 12.75 -4.21
C ALA A 20 -3.57 11.81 -3.06
N ILE A 21 -3.81 10.53 -3.36
CA ILE A 21 -4.09 9.51 -2.35
C ILE A 21 -2.82 9.16 -1.59
N LYS A 22 -1.66 9.02 -2.27
CA LYS A 22 -0.36 8.81 -1.60
C LYS A 22 -0.07 9.93 -0.62
N THR A 23 -0.18 11.18 -1.06
CA THR A 23 0.06 12.37 -0.22
C THR A 23 -0.86 12.36 1.00
N PHE A 24 -2.17 12.14 0.79
CA PHE A 24 -3.14 12.07 1.87
C PHE A 24 -2.85 10.95 2.88
N LEU A 25 -2.46 9.77 2.43
CA LEU A 25 -2.12 8.64 3.30
C LEU A 25 -0.78 8.87 4.02
N ALA A 26 0.22 9.43 3.35
CA ALA A 26 1.53 9.72 3.91
C ALA A 26 1.45 10.75 5.04
N GLU A 27 0.72 11.86 4.84
CA GLU A 27 0.48 12.89 5.86
C GLU A 27 -0.17 12.33 7.13
N ARG A 28 -1.02 11.31 6.96
CA ARG A 28 -1.74 10.63 8.04
C ARG A 28 -1.03 9.39 8.57
N ARG A 29 0.20 9.10 8.12
CA ARG A 29 0.95 7.87 8.46
C ARG A 29 0.11 6.60 8.27
N SER A 30 -0.72 6.59 7.23
CA SER A 30 -1.70 5.54 6.93
C SER A 30 -1.36 4.79 5.64
N LEU A 31 -0.08 4.74 5.26
CA LEU A 31 0.40 3.96 4.11
C LEU A 31 0.33 2.45 4.39
N GLU A 32 0.21 2.06 5.66
CA GLU A 32 -0.02 0.69 6.11
C GLU A 32 -1.43 0.58 6.68
N PHE A 33 -2.23 -0.35 6.15
CA PHE A 33 -3.63 -0.51 6.55
C PHE A 33 -4.15 -1.92 6.28
N ILE A 34 -5.28 -2.26 6.89
CA ILE A 34 -6.01 -3.49 6.60
C ILE A 34 -6.96 -3.26 5.44
N TRP A 35 -6.71 -3.92 4.31
CA TRP A 35 -7.61 -3.88 3.16
C TRP A 35 -8.71 -4.92 3.34
N ARG A 36 -9.93 -4.45 3.59
CA ARG A 36 -11.15 -5.25 3.70
C ARG A 36 -12.06 -5.07 2.48
N GLN A 37 -12.82 -6.09 2.10
CA GLN A 37 -13.86 -5.93 1.08
C GLN A 37 -15.07 -5.17 1.62
N PHE A 38 -15.70 -4.33 0.81
CA PHE A 38 -16.80 -3.47 1.25
C PHE A 38 -18.01 -4.23 1.82
N TRP A 39 -18.25 -5.45 1.34
CA TRP A 39 -19.35 -6.32 1.79
C TRP A 39 -18.97 -7.23 2.96
N ASP A 40 -17.72 -7.20 3.42
CA ASP A 40 -17.26 -8.06 4.50
C ASP A 40 -17.39 -7.33 5.84
N GLU A 41 -18.42 -7.68 6.60
CA GLU A 41 -18.65 -7.15 7.94
C GLU A 41 -17.82 -7.86 9.01
N THR A 42 -17.33 -9.07 8.69
CA THR A 42 -16.69 -9.98 9.65
C THR A 42 -15.16 -9.93 9.66
N GLY A 43 -14.56 -9.29 8.65
CA GLY A 43 -13.11 -9.20 8.47
C GLY A 43 -12.45 -10.48 7.94
N ARG A 44 -13.23 -11.43 7.39
CA ARG A 44 -12.70 -12.68 6.80
C ARG A 44 -11.77 -12.43 5.61
N THR A 45 -11.93 -11.28 4.96
CA THR A 45 -11.20 -10.86 3.77
C THR A 45 -10.03 -9.94 4.07
N ASP A 46 -9.73 -9.69 5.35
CA ASP A 46 -8.67 -8.78 5.79
C ASP A 46 -7.30 -9.23 5.30
N VAL A 47 -6.61 -8.31 4.63
CA VAL A 47 -5.22 -8.46 4.19
C VAL A 47 -4.44 -7.21 4.58
N PHE A 48 -3.33 -7.38 5.29
CA PHE A 48 -2.42 -6.28 5.57
C PHE A 48 -1.84 -5.74 4.26
N SER A 49 -1.91 -4.44 4.07
CA SER A 49 -1.54 -3.77 2.82
C SER A 49 -0.61 -2.59 3.11
N HIS A 50 0.45 -2.49 2.32
CA HIS A 50 1.39 -1.38 2.34
C HIS A 50 1.38 -0.64 1.00
N VAL A 51 1.33 0.68 1.03
CA VAL A 51 1.50 1.54 -0.15
C VAL A 51 2.88 2.17 -0.08
N MET A 52 3.69 1.96 -1.13
CA MET A 52 4.97 2.63 -1.21
C MET A 52 4.78 4.15 -1.37
N PRO A 53 5.54 4.97 -0.63
CA PRO A 53 5.32 6.42 -0.53
C PRO A 53 5.63 7.18 -1.82
N TYR A 54 6.49 6.65 -2.69
CA TYR A 54 7.06 7.38 -3.83
C TYR A 54 6.57 6.82 -5.18
N ASP A 55 6.92 7.52 -6.27
CA ASP A 55 6.27 7.35 -7.57
C ASP A 55 6.78 6.17 -8.41
N SER A 56 7.96 5.65 -8.09
CA SER A 56 8.59 4.54 -8.81
C SER A 56 9.19 3.50 -7.87
N TYR A 57 9.59 2.36 -8.45
CA TYR A 57 10.27 1.23 -7.83
C TYR A 57 11.74 1.16 -8.22
N ASP A 58 12.25 2.15 -8.95
CA ASP A 58 13.69 2.30 -9.15
C ASP A 58 14.38 2.66 -7.83
N THR A 59 15.68 2.41 -7.78
CA THR A 59 16.50 2.71 -6.60
C THR A 59 16.45 4.19 -6.22
N ALA A 60 16.38 5.08 -7.20
CA ALA A 60 16.31 6.53 -7.01
C ALA A 60 15.03 6.99 -6.31
N SER A 61 13.93 6.24 -6.43
CA SER A 61 12.63 6.58 -5.84
C SER A 61 12.27 5.73 -4.64
N THR A 62 13.15 4.83 -4.18
CA THR A 62 12.82 3.89 -3.09
C THR A 62 13.59 4.21 -1.81
N CYS A 63 14.77 4.82 -1.91
CA CYS A 63 15.63 5.08 -0.76
C CYS A 63 15.14 6.23 0.13
N GLY A 64 14.39 7.18 -0.44
CA GLY A 64 14.01 8.42 0.23
C GLY A 64 13.33 9.41 -0.73
N PRO A 65 12.88 10.56 -0.22
CA PRO A 65 12.15 11.56 -1.01
C PRO A 65 13.05 12.38 -1.94
N ASP A 66 14.37 12.36 -1.71
CA ASP A 66 15.35 13.10 -2.51
C ASP A 66 16.04 12.18 -3.51
N HIS A 67 15.66 12.32 -4.78
CA HIS A 67 16.21 11.56 -5.90
C HIS A 67 17.68 11.86 -6.23
N GLN A 68 18.29 12.91 -5.66
CA GLN A 68 19.72 13.20 -5.87
C GLN A 68 20.60 12.58 -4.78
N ILE A 69 20.00 12.27 -3.62
CA ILE A 69 20.66 11.55 -2.53
C ILE A 69 20.49 10.04 -2.74
N CYS A 70 19.33 9.63 -3.26
CA CYS A 70 19.20 8.35 -3.93
C CYS A 70 19.87 8.37 -5.32
#